data_AF-A0A7Y5SI36-F1
#
_entry.id   AF-A0A7Y5SI36-F1
#
_cell.length_a   1.000
_cell.length_b   1.000
_cell.length_c   1.000
_cell.angle_alpha   90.00
_cell.angle_beta   90.00
_cell.angle_gamma   90.00
#
_symmetry.space_group_name_H-M   'P 1'
#
loop_
_entity.id
_entity.type
_entity.pdbx_description
1 polymer ?
#
loop_
_entity_poly.entity_id
_entity_poly.type
_entity_poly.pdbx_seq_one_letter_code
_entity_poly.pdbx_strand_id
1 'polypeptide(L)'
;MTAYHPGRVTCLLGAMLMVAATATGTEDLTAAVHADWSSQESRKGRTTADPAAIRDALDRLARLTADLRQVAGAAALQEEIASLDRFRHRTSEVDKLDTPARTALYREIRFAVRSAAFKNPCLAGRPILFLKQRRFVAQMLHEYLGYYYNYGDLAGGGVCVLEEPGRSFRVRELTAGRLPRGAYTTLSLSFDAKTALFAFAEVRHVPRPHGRVSDWTKLPPAHEVIDELNYDSPQRSCFHIFAIGSDGENLRQLTHGSEDDFDPCPLPDGGLAFMSTRRGGFGRCHNIWEPLPAYTLHRMDGSGDNIERLSCHETNEWHPSVLNDGRIVYTRWDYV
;
A
#
# COMPACT_ATOMS: atom_id res chain seq x y z
N MET A 1 -53.40 7.05 -14.03
CA MET A 1 -52.40 6.79 -15.10
C MET A 1 -51.36 7.88 -14.96
N THR A 2 -50.17 7.66 -14.45
CA THR A 2 -49.14 6.71 -14.90
C THR A 2 -48.23 6.32 -13.72
N ALA A 3 -48.02 5.01 -13.54
CA ALA A 3 -47.12 4.45 -12.54
C ALA A 3 -45.67 4.46 -13.06
N TYR A 4 -44.73 4.87 -12.22
CA TYR A 4 -43.30 4.83 -12.48
C TYR A 4 -42.74 3.49 -11.95
N HIS A 5 -42.24 2.64 -12.84
CA HIS A 5 -41.59 1.38 -12.50
C HIS A 5 -40.09 1.60 -12.24
N PRO A 6 -39.55 1.23 -11.06
CA PRO A 6 -38.10 1.14 -10.90
C PRO A 6 -37.60 -0.18 -11.48
N GLY A 7 -36.75 -0.08 -12.51
CA GLY A 7 -36.06 -1.21 -13.12
C GLY A 7 -35.13 -1.90 -12.13
N ARG A 8 -35.17 -3.24 -12.13
CA ARG A 8 -34.26 -4.11 -11.39
C ARG A 8 -32.83 -3.90 -11.93
N VAL A 9 -31.98 -3.27 -11.14
CA VAL A 9 -30.52 -3.29 -11.36
C VAL A 9 -30.01 -4.63 -10.82
N THR A 10 -29.79 -5.57 -11.73
CA THR A 10 -29.14 -6.84 -11.42
C THR A 10 -27.66 -6.57 -11.16
N CYS A 11 -27.27 -6.43 -9.89
CA CYS A 11 -25.87 -6.41 -9.49
C CYS A 11 -25.28 -7.81 -9.74
N LEU A 12 -24.47 -7.94 -10.79
CA LEU A 12 -23.56 -9.05 -10.98
C LEU A 12 -22.49 -8.99 -9.88
N LEU A 13 -22.71 -9.70 -8.78
CA LEU A 13 -21.66 -10.04 -7.83
C LEU A 13 -20.66 -10.97 -8.55
N GLY A 14 -19.63 -10.38 -9.14
CA GLY A 14 -18.42 -11.10 -9.48
C GLY A 14 -17.77 -11.57 -8.19
N ALA A 15 -17.95 -12.84 -7.84
CA ALA A 15 -17.25 -13.48 -6.76
C ALA A 15 -15.74 -13.52 -7.08
N MET A 16 -15.01 -12.48 -6.68
CA MET A 16 -13.57 -12.60 -6.48
C MET A 16 -13.39 -13.53 -5.27
N LEU A 17 -13.20 -14.83 -5.56
CA LEU A 17 -12.61 -15.75 -4.59
C LEU A 17 -11.23 -15.21 -4.22
N MET A 18 -11.16 -14.50 -3.09
CA MET A 18 -9.92 -14.34 -2.34
C MET A 18 -9.56 -15.70 -1.76
N VAL A 19 -8.91 -16.53 -2.57
CA VAL A 19 -8.17 -17.67 -2.05
C VAL A 19 -6.99 -17.09 -1.28
N ALA A 20 -7.13 -17.02 0.04
CA ALA A 20 -5.99 -16.86 0.93
C ALA A 20 -5.18 -18.17 0.87
N ALA A 21 -4.42 -18.33 -0.21
CA ALA A 21 -3.46 -19.41 -0.33
C ALA A 21 -2.30 -19.08 0.60
N THR A 22 -2.15 -19.86 1.68
CA THR A 22 -0.85 -20.07 2.31
C THR A 22 -0.01 -20.92 1.34
N ALA A 23 0.35 -20.33 0.20
CA ALA A 23 1.20 -20.94 -0.81
C ALA A 23 2.62 -20.99 -0.24
N THR A 24 3.08 -22.19 0.11
CA THR A 24 4.39 -22.42 0.73
C THR A 24 5.40 -23.04 -0.24
N GLY A 25 5.01 -23.32 -1.49
CA GLY A 25 5.86 -23.93 -2.52
C GLY A 25 6.23 -23.02 -3.70
N THR A 26 7.33 -23.37 -4.38
CA THR A 26 7.80 -22.74 -5.64
C THR A 26 6.88 -23.02 -6.84
N GLU A 27 6.21 -24.18 -6.85
CA GLU A 27 5.24 -24.54 -7.90
C GLU A 27 4.00 -23.64 -7.83
N ASP A 28 3.51 -23.35 -6.61
CA ASP A 28 2.39 -22.41 -6.38
C ASP A 28 2.73 -20.99 -6.85
N LEU A 29 3.97 -20.53 -6.64
CA LEU A 29 4.42 -19.23 -7.12
C LEU A 29 4.41 -19.14 -8.64
N THR A 30 4.93 -20.15 -9.33
CA THR A 30 4.98 -20.18 -10.80
C THR A 30 3.58 -20.15 -11.40
N ALA A 31 2.65 -20.93 -10.83
CA ALA A 31 1.26 -20.93 -11.25
C ALA A 31 0.59 -19.56 -11.04
N ALA A 32 0.78 -18.95 -9.87
CA ALA A 32 0.26 -17.61 -9.58
C ALA A 32 0.82 -16.54 -10.51
N VAL A 33 2.12 -16.60 -10.83
CA VAL A 33 2.78 -15.68 -11.77
C VAL A 33 2.19 -15.84 -13.18
N HIS A 34 1.97 -17.07 -13.65
CA HIS A 34 1.32 -17.31 -14.95
C HIS A 34 -0.11 -16.77 -15.00
N ALA A 35 -0.89 -16.96 -13.93
CA ALA A 35 -2.26 -16.45 -13.83
C ALA A 35 -2.30 -14.90 -13.85
N ASP A 36 -1.38 -14.25 -13.13
CA ASP A 36 -1.24 -12.79 -13.14
C ASP A 36 -0.89 -12.27 -14.54
N TRP A 37 0.10 -12.87 -15.21
CA TRP A 37 0.46 -12.47 -16.57
C TRP A 37 -0.69 -12.64 -17.55
N SER A 38 -1.51 -13.68 -17.39
CA SER A 38 -2.69 -13.88 -18.23
C SER A 38 -3.76 -12.82 -17.97
N SER A 39 -3.96 -12.42 -16.71
CA SER A 39 -4.86 -11.31 -16.34
C SER A 39 -4.38 -9.97 -16.88
N GLN A 40 -3.07 -9.70 -16.88
CA GLN A 40 -2.51 -8.47 -17.44
C GLN A 40 -2.80 -8.34 -18.94
N GLU A 41 -2.64 -9.42 -19.71
CA GLU A 41 -2.93 -9.40 -21.14
C GLU A 41 -4.43 -9.32 -21.42
N SER A 42 -5.25 -9.98 -20.60
CA SER A 42 -6.72 -9.88 -20.68
C SER A 42 -7.22 -8.44 -20.49
N ARG A 43 -6.63 -7.66 -19.55
CA ARG A 43 -6.95 -6.23 -19.37
C ARG A 43 -6.63 -5.37 -20.60
N LYS A 44 -5.74 -5.85 -21.48
CA LYS A 44 -5.42 -5.21 -22.77
C LYS A 44 -6.25 -5.77 -23.93
N GLY A 45 -7.22 -6.65 -23.66
CA GLY A 45 -8.07 -7.26 -24.68
C GLY A 45 -7.37 -8.34 -25.52
N ARG A 46 -6.27 -8.93 -25.02
CA ARG A 46 -5.50 -9.96 -25.75
C ARG A 46 -5.17 -11.17 -24.87
N THR A 47 -4.58 -12.19 -25.46
CA THR A 47 -4.13 -13.41 -24.76
C THR A 47 -2.61 -13.48 -24.69
N THR A 48 -2.08 -14.39 -23.87
CA THR A 48 -0.63 -14.67 -23.80
C THR A 48 -0.08 -15.33 -25.07
N ALA A 49 -0.94 -15.83 -25.96
CA ALA A 49 -0.57 -16.38 -27.26
C ALA A 49 -0.59 -15.34 -28.38
N ASP A 50 -0.98 -14.09 -28.11
CA ASP A 50 -0.99 -13.03 -29.10
C ASP A 50 0.45 -12.66 -29.52
N PRO A 51 0.79 -12.68 -30.83
CA PRO A 51 2.09 -12.25 -31.33
C PRO A 51 2.54 -10.88 -30.81
N ALA A 52 1.62 -9.91 -30.65
CA ALA A 52 1.94 -8.61 -30.10
C ALA A 52 2.36 -8.68 -28.62
N ALA A 53 1.75 -9.57 -27.82
CA ALA A 53 2.13 -9.76 -26.42
C ALA A 53 3.55 -10.33 -26.28
N ILE A 54 3.94 -11.22 -27.19
CA ILE A 54 5.29 -11.80 -27.24
C ILE A 54 6.33 -10.74 -27.64
N ARG A 55 6.04 -9.95 -28.68
CA ARG A 55 6.92 -8.86 -29.12
C ARG A 55 7.11 -7.81 -28.02
N ASP A 56 6.03 -7.40 -27.34
CA ASP A 56 6.11 -6.46 -26.21
C ASP A 56 6.96 -7.00 -25.05
N ALA A 57 6.83 -8.30 -24.74
CA ALA A 57 7.60 -8.94 -23.68
C ALA A 57 9.10 -8.96 -24.03
N LEU A 58 9.45 -9.23 -25.29
CA LEU A 58 10.83 -9.21 -25.78
C LEU A 58 11.41 -7.79 -25.74
N ASP A 59 10.64 -6.81 -26.20
CA ASP A 59 11.01 -5.40 -26.14
C ASP A 59 11.30 -4.94 -24.71
N ARG A 60 10.47 -5.39 -23.75
CA ARG A 60 10.67 -5.10 -22.33
C ARG A 60 11.93 -5.76 -21.79
N LEU A 61 12.24 -7.00 -22.18
CA LEU A 61 13.49 -7.67 -21.80
C LEU A 61 14.70 -6.91 -22.33
N ALA A 62 14.67 -6.50 -23.59
CA ALA A 62 15.76 -5.77 -24.23
C ALA A 62 16.03 -4.42 -23.54
N ARG A 63 14.98 -3.65 -23.25
CA ARG A 63 15.12 -2.35 -22.53
C ARG A 63 15.64 -2.55 -21.12
N LEU A 64 15.02 -3.46 -20.35
CA LEU A 64 15.41 -3.71 -18.96
C LEU A 64 16.85 -4.20 -18.83
N THR A 65 17.29 -5.12 -19.71
CA THR A 65 18.67 -5.61 -19.70
C THR A 65 19.68 -4.54 -20.13
N ALA A 66 19.32 -3.65 -21.07
CA ALA A 66 20.16 -2.52 -21.44
C ALA A 66 20.35 -1.55 -20.27
N ASP A 67 19.26 -1.19 -19.59
CA ASP A 67 19.30 -0.29 -18.43
C ASP A 67 20.08 -0.92 -17.26
N LEU A 68 19.75 -2.17 -16.89
CA LEU A 68 20.41 -2.84 -15.77
C LEU A 68 21.87 -3.17 -16.05
N ARG A 69 22.28 -3.34 -17.31
CA ARG A 69 23.70 -3.54 -17.65
C ARG A 69 24.57 -2.35 -17.20
N GLN A 70 24.02 -1.13 -17.22
CA GLN A 70 24.72 0.07 -16.79
C GLN A 70 24.87 0.15 -15.26
N VAL A 71 23.92 -0.44 -14.53
CA VAL A 71 23.85 -0.35 -13.05
C VAL A 71 24.45 -1.58 -12.35
N ALA A 72 24.13 -2.78 -12.81
CA ALA A 72 24.54 -4.06 -12.22
C ALA A 72 25.83 -4.63 -12.82
N GLY A 73 26.25 -4.09 -13.97
CA GLY A 73 27.31 -4.68 -14.80
C GLY A 73 26.82 -5.86 -15.65
N ALA A 74 27.49 -6.09 -16.77
CA ALA A 74 27.07 -7.11 -17.76
C ALA A 74 27.13 -8.54 -17.22
N ALA A 75 28.10 -8.85 -16.34
CA ALA A 75 28.30 -10.19 -15.81
C ALA A 75 27.11 -10.71 -14.99
N ALA A 76 26.40 -9.81 -14.28
CA ALA A 76 25.24 -10.18 -13.48
C ALA A 76 24.05 -10.65 -14.34
N LEU A 77 23.97 -10.20 -15.60
CA LEU A 77 22.84 -10.43 -16.52
C LEU A 77 23.22 -11.32 -17.71
N GLN A 78 24.34 -12.05 -17.62
CA GLN A 78 24.90 -12.78 -18.75
C GLN A 78 23.91 -13.76 -19.39
N GLU A 79 23.13 -14.47 -18.58
CA GLU A 79 22.13 -15.43 -19.04
C GLU A 79 20.99 -14.75 -19.81
N GLU A 80 20.46 -13.64 -19.27
CA GLU A 80 19.39 -12.88 -19.91
C GLU A 80 19.86 -12.22 -21.20
N ILE A 81 21.07 -11.64 -21.20
CA ILE A 81 21.69 -11.06 -22.39
C ILE A 81 21.90 -12.12 -23.46
N ALA A 82 22.46 -13.29 -23.10
CA ALA A 82 22.67 -14.39 -24.04
C ALA A 82 21.35 -14.96 -24.60
N SER A 83 20.25 -14.85 -23.85
CA SER A 83 18.93 -15.31 -24.29
C SER A 83 18.28 -14.41 -25.35
N LEU A 84 18.68 -13.14 -25.45
CA LEU A 84 18.01 -12.15 -26.31
C LEU A 84 18.02 -12.55 -27.79
N ASP A 85 19.16 -13.00 -28.31
CA ASP A 85 19.26 -13.34 -29.74
C ASP A 85 18.42 -14.58 -30.08
N ARG A 86 18.39 -15.57 -29.18
CA ARG A 86 17.48 -16.73 -29.31
C ARG A 86 16.02 -16.29 -29.30
N PHE A 87 15.63 -15.40 -28.40
CA PHE A 87 14.25 -14.92 -28.33
C PHE A 87 13.87 -14.03 -29.52
N ARG A 88 14.78 -13.19 -30.03
CA ARG A 88 14.60 -12.41 -31.26
C ARG A 88 14.31 -13.32 -32.44
N HIS A 89 15.12 -14.36 -32.63
CA HIS A 89 14.93 -15.31 -33.72
C HIS A 89 13.59 -16.08 -33.61
N ARG A 90 13.24 -16.58 -32.41
CA ARG A 90 11.94 -17.26 -32.23
C ARG A 90 10.74 -16.31 -32.39
N THR A 91 10.91 -15.05 -32.00
CA THR A 91 9.85 -14.03 -32.11
C THR A 91 9.68 -13.54 -33.55
N SER A 92 10.71 -13.56 -34.41
CA SER A 92 10.55 -13.24 -35.84
C SER A 92 9.69 -14.26 -36.57
N GLU A 93 9.63 -15.50 -36.07
CA GLU A 93 8.83 -16.59 -36.62
C GLU A 93 7.49 -16.78 -35.87
N VAL A 94 7.11 -15.86 -34.99
CA VAL A 94 5.96 -16.01 -34.07
C VAL A 94 4.64 -16.30 -34.78
N ASP A 95 4.44 -15.73 -35.97
CA ASP A 95 3.21 -15.89 -36.74
C ASP A 95 3.07 -17.33 -37.31
N LYS A 96 4.18 -18.08 -37.41
CA LYS A 96 4.21 -19.48 -37.85
C LYS A 96 3.99 -20.48 -36.70
N LEU A 97 4.09 -20.03 -35.45
CA LEU A 97 3.89 -20.86 -34.27
C LEU A 97 2.41 -21.09 -33.98
N ASP A 98 2.08 -22.27 -33.45
CA ASP A 98 0.75 -22.56 -32.91
C ASP A 98 0.53 -21.90 -31.54
N THR A 99 -0.72 -21.90 -31.07
CA THR A 99 -1.12 -21.24 -29.81
C THR A 99 -0.34 -21.75 -28.58
N PRO A 100 -0.14 -23.08 -28.39
CA PRO A 100 0.70 -23.59 -27.29
C PRO A 100 2.16 -23.10 -27.37
N ALA A 101 2.80 -23.15 -28.54
CA ALA A 101 4.18 -22.71 -28.70
C ALA A 101 4.34 -21.20 -28.48
N ARG A 102 3.37 -20.39 -28.93
CA ARG A 102 3.32 -18.95 -28.63
C ARG A 102 3.23 -18.68 -27.14
N THR A 103 2.32 -19.38 -26.44
CA THR A 103 2.17 -19.26 -24.99
C THR A 103 3.44 -19.65 -24.24
N ALA A 104 4.11 -20.72 -24.67
CA ALA A 104 5.39 -21.15 -24.10
C ALA A 104 6.48 -20.09 -24.31
N LEU A 105 6.66 -19.60 -25.54
CA LEU A 105 7.62 -18.54 -25.86
C LEU A 105 7.37 -17.26 -25.04
N TYR A 106 6.10 -16.84 -24.93
CA TYR A 106 5.70 -15.73 -24.08
C TYR A 106 6.16 -15.92 -22.63
N ARG A 107 5.88 -17.09 -22.03
CA ARG A 107 6.25 -17.40 -20.65
C ARG A 107 7.76 -17.41 -20.45
N GLU A 108 8.51 -18.02 -21.37
CA GLU A 108 9.98 -18.03 -21.32
C GLU A 108 10.56 -16.61 -21.31
N ILE A 109 10.08 -15.74 -22.22
CA ILE A 109 10.54 -14.34 -22.28
C ILE A 109 10.16 -13.60 -21.00
N ARG A 110 8.91 -13.75 -20.52
CA ARG A 110 8.44 -13.10 -19.28
C ARG A 110 9.21 -13.56 -18.04
N PHE A 111 9.65 -14.82 -18.00
CA PHE A 111 10.54 -15.29 -16.94
C PHE A 111 11.94 -14.70 -17.03
N ALA A 112 12.50 -14.53 -18.24
CA ALA A 112 13.76 -13.81 -18.40
C ALA A 112 13.63 -12.34 -17.96
N VAL A 113 12.52 -11.66 -18.28
CA VAL A 113 12.23 -10.29 -17.79
C VAL A 113 12.19 -10.27 -16.26
N ARG A 114 11.47 -11.21 -15.67
CA ARG A 114 11.36 -11.33 -14.21
C ARG A 114 12.72 -11.59 -13.56
N SER A 115 13.52 -12.49 -14.12
CA SER A 115 14.87 -12.80 -13.64
C SER A 115 15.76 -11.56 -13.66
N ALA A 116 15.80 -10.83 -14.79
CA ALA A 116 16.53 -9.57 -14.89
C ALA A 116 16.08 -8.56 -13.83
N ALA A 117 14.76 -8.40 -13.62
CA ALA A 117 14.23 -7.46 -12.63
C ALA A 117 14.70 -7.78 -11.19
N PHE A 118 14.76 -9.05 -10.81
CA PHE A 118 15.25 -9.48 -9.49
C PHE A 118 16.78 -9.49 -9.37
N LYS A 119 17.51 -9.28 -10.46
CA LYS A 119 18.97 -9.04 -10.48
C LYS A 119 19.31 -7.54 -10.35
N ASN A 120 18.32 -6.65 -10.24
CA ASN A 120 18.54 -5.23 -9.98
C ASN A 120 19.23 -5.03 -8.60
N PRO A 121 20.40 -4.37 -8.50
CA PRO A 121 21.13 -4.18 -7.24
C PRO A 121 20.35 -3.48 -6.12
N CYS A 122 19.33 -2.70 -6.46
CA CYS A 122 18.45 -2.06 -5.47
C CYS A 122 17.50 -3.06 -4.78
N LEU A 123 17.24 -4.22 -5.40
CA LEU A 123 16.28 -5.24 -4.97
C LEU A 123 16.92 -6.59 -4.66
N ALA A 124 17.99 -6.94 -5.38
CA ALA A 124 18.55 -8.29 -5.40
C ALA A 124 19.00 -8.75 -4.01
N GLY A 125 18.48 -9.91 -3.58
CA GLY A 125 18.83 -10.53 -2.31
C GLY A 125 18.34 -9.80 -1.06
N ARG A 126 17.46 -8.80 -1.22
CA ARG A 126 16.92 -8.01 -0.10
C ARG A 126 15.47 -8.39 0.16
N PRO A 127 15.06 -8.51 1.43
CA PRO A 127 13.65 -8.65 1.77
C PRO A 127 12.88 -7.36 1.46
N ILE A 128 11.57 -7.46 1.28
CA ILE A 128 10.69 -6.29 1.07
C ILE A 128 9.80 -6.12 2.30
N LEU A 129 9.92 -4.97 2.95
CA LEU A 129 8.98 -4.54 3.99
C LEU A 129 7.73 -3.95 3.32
N PHE A 130 6.55 -4.33 3.80
CA PHE A 130 5.28 -3.80 3.33
C PHE A 130 4.22 -3.83 4.43
N LEU A 131 3.19 -3.00 4.27
CA LEU A 131 2.07 -2.92 5.20
C LEU A 131 0.86 -3.64 4.62
N LYS A 132 0.25 -4.51 5.40
CA LYS A 132 -1.13 -4.98 5.14
C LYS A 132 -2.07 -4.13 5.98
N GLN A 133 -3.13 -3.64 5.37
CA GLN A 133 -4.16 -2.88 6.07
C GLN A 133 -5.54 -3.09 5.45
N ARG A 134 -6.59 -2.96 6.26
CA ARG A 134 -7.95 -2.81 5.75
C ARG A 134 -8.25 -1.32 5.61
N ARG A 135 -8.59 -0.90 4.40
CA ARG A 135 -8.88 0.50 4.11
C ARG A 135 -10.38 0.72 4.01
N PHE A 136 -10.81 1.84 4.54
CA PHE A 136 -12.12 2.37 4.22
C PHE A 136 -12.04 3.09 2.87
N VAL A 137 -12.73 2.59 1.85
CA VAL A 137 -12.68 3.14 0.48
C VAL A 137 -13.95 3.97 0.22
N ALA A 138 -13.85 5.27 0.48
CA ALA A 138 -14.85 6.27 0.12
C ALA A 138 -14.17 7.57 -0.35
N GLN A 139 -14.72 8.75 -0.01
CA GLN A 139 -14.05 10.03 -0.29
C GLN A 139 -12.73 10.10 0.49
N MET A 140 -11.70 10.72 -0.11
CA MET A 140 -10.33 10.76 0.41
C MET A 140 -10.24 11.21 1.88
N LEU A 141 -11.05 12.19 2.29
CA LEU A 141 -11.08 12.70 3.65
C LEU A 141 -11.57 11.67 4.69
N HIS A 142 -12.47 10.77 4.28
CA HIS A 142 -13.04 9.77 5.18
C HIS A 142 -12.09 8.61 5.47
N GLU A 143 -11.00 8.45 4.71
CA GLU A 143 -9.97 7.46 5.02
C GLU A 143 -9.42 7.67 6.44
N TYR A 144 -9.32 8.93 6.87
CA TYR A 144 -8.91 9.34 8.20
C TYR A 144 -10.08 9.44 9.20
N LEU A 145 -11.29 9.01 8.82
CA LEU A 145 -12.44 8.91 9.73
C LEU A 145 -12.85 7.46 10.02
N GLY A 146 -12.59 6.55 9.09
CA GLY A 146 -13.19 5.22 9.10
C GLY A 146 -12.86 4.35 10.32
N TYR A 147 -11.75 4.63 11.02
CA TYR A 147 -11.29 3.84 12.17
C TYR A 147 -11.96 4.24 13.48
N TYR A 148 -12.12 5.54 13.79
CA TYR A 148 -12.67 5.95 15.08
C TYR A 148 -14.19 5.71 15.15
N TYR A 149 -14.93 5.86 14.04
CA TYR A 149 -16.34 5.44 13.99
C TYR A 149 -16.52 3.92 13.78
N ASN A 150 -15.43 3.19 13.58
CA ASN A 150 -15.42 1.74 13.34
C ASN A 150 -16.43 1.29 12.27
N TYR A 151 -16.55 2.08 11.19
CA TYR A 151 -17.63 1.93 10.22
C TYR A 151 -17.57 0.59 9.48
N GLY A 152 -16.39 0.28 8.93
CA GLY A 152 -16.14 -0.89 8.10
C GLY A 152 -15.44 -2.05 8.83
N ASP A 153 -15.26 -1.93 10.15
CA ASP A 153 -14.33 -2.78 10.90
C ASP A 153 -12.95 -2.89 10.25
N LEU A 154 -12.15 -1.83 10.45
CA LEU A 154 -10.82 -1.69 9.85
C LEU A 154 -9.74 -2.50 10.58
N ALA A 155 -10.11 -3.31 11.58
CA ALA A 155 -9.16 -4.13 12.29
C ALA A 155 -8.51 -5.18 11.38
N GLY A 156 -7.18 -5.27 11.47
CA GLY A 156 -6.39 -6.31 10.82
C GLY A 156 -5.38 -5.77 9.81
N GLY A 157 -4.47 -6.66 9.44
CA GLY A 157 -3.23 -6.27 8.77
C GLY A 157 -2.07 -6.29 9.75
N GLY A 158 -0.99 -5.61 9.38
CA GLY A 158 0.26 -5.60 10.14
C GLY A 158 1.45 -5.21 9.29
N VAL A 159 2.58 -4.99 9.96
CA VAL A 159 3.87 -4.73 9.31
C VAL A 159 4.49 -6.07 8.93
N CYS A 160 4.77 -6.28 7.64
CA CYS A 160 5.14 -7.56 7.07
C CYS A 160 6.45 -7.48 6.29
N VAL A 161 7.21 -8.57 6.30
CA VAL A 161 8.41 -8.76 5.50
C VAL A 161 8.20 -9.91 4.54
N LEU A 162 8.35 -9.65 3.24
CA LEU A 162 8.51 -10.68 2.23
C LEU A 162 9.98 -11.10 2.20
N GLU A 163 10.26 -12.32 2.62
CA GLU A 163 11.64 -12.72 2.98
C GLU A 163 12.49 -13.06 1.76
N GLU A 164 11.88 -13.66 0.73
CA GLU A 164 12.57 -14.01 -0.51
C GLU A 164 11.77 -13.50 -1.73
N PRO A 165 11.77 -12.17 -1.97
CA PRO A 165 11.08 -11.57 -3.10
C PRO A 165 11.48 -12.23 -4.41
N GLY A 166 10.47 -12.60 -5.19
CA GLY A 166 10.68 -13.24 -6.49
C GLY A 166 10.75 -14.76 -6.46
N ARG A 167 11.02 -15.36 -5.29
CA ARG A 167 11.24 -16.81 -5.11
C ARG A 167 10.22 -17.50 -4.22
N SER A 168 9.63 -16.77 -3.27
CA SER A 168 8.66 -17.33 -2.32
C SER A 168 7.56 -16.32 -1.96
N PHE A 169 6.40 -16.83 -1.54
CA PHE A 169 5.34 -16.03 -0.89
C PHE A 169 5.48 -16.00 0.64
N ARG A 170 6.60 -16.52 1.19
CA ARG A 170 6.85 -16.52 2.63
C ARG A 170 6.89 -15.10 3.18
N VAL A 171 5.90 -14.79 4.00
CA VAL A 171 5.75 -13.51 4.67
C VAL A 171 5.88 -13.72 6.17
N ARG A 172 6.74 -12.94 6.80
CA ARG A 172 6.86 -12.85 8.25
C ARG A 172 6.23 -11.54 8.71
N GLU A 173 5.26 -11.61 9.61
CA GLU A 173 4.63 -10.43 10.19
C GLU A 173 5.40 -10.02 11.46
N LEU A 174 5.89 -8.78 11.50
CA LEU A 174 6.67 -8.24 12.61
C LEU A 174 5.80 -7.85 13.81
N THR A 175 4.54 -7.52 13.57
CA THR A 175 3.57 -7.04 14.58
C THR A 175 2.64 -8.13 15.11
N ALA A 176 2.77 -9.37 14.63
CA ALA A 176 1.86 -10.47 14.95
C ALA A 176 1.79 -10.72 16.46
N GLY A 177 0.60 -10.56 17.04
CA GLY A 177 0.35 -10.77 18.47
C GLY A 177 1.04 -9.76 19.40
N ARG A 178 1.59 -8.66 18.87
CA ARG A 178 2.34 -7.66 19.64
C ARG A 178 1.56 -6.40 19.97
N LEU A 179 0.49 -6.14 19.23
CA LEU A 179 -0.42 -5.02 19.42
C LEU A 179 -1.84 -5.55 19.61
N PRO A 180 -2.72 -4.78 20.27
CA PRO A 180 -4.13 -5.14 20.35
C PRO A 180 -4.77 -5.17 18.95
N ARG A 181 -6.02 -5.59 18.91
CA ARG A 181 -6.83 -5.51 17.69
C ARG A 181 -6.92 -4.05 17.22
N GLY A 182 -6.43 -3.78 16.02
CA GLY A 182 -6.40 -2.41 15.53
C GLY A 182 -6.19 -2.28 14.03
N ALA A 183 -6.22 -1.03 13.59
CA ALA A 183 -5.95 -0.61 12.23
C ALA A 183 -4.49 -0.17 12.12
N TYR A 184 -3.87 -0.53 11.01
CA TYR A 184 -2.52 -0.12 10.65
C TYR A 184 -2.59 0.79 9.45
N THR A 185 -1.79 1.86 9.41
CA THR A 185 -1.63 2.65 8.19
C THR A 185 -0.23 3.26 8.11
N THR A 186 0.09 3.83 6.96
CA THR A 186 1.27 4.65 6.66
C THR A 186 2.60 4.04 7.09
N LEU A 187 3.28 3.33 6.18
CA LEU A 187 4.57 2.67 6.46
C LEU A 187 5.73 3.48 5.91
N SER A 188 6.73 3.69 6.75
CA SER A 188 8.03 4.25 6.37
C SER A 188 9.18 3.43 6.92
N LEU A 189 10.34 3.58 6.30
CA LEU A 189 11.56 2.88 6.66
C LEU A 189 12.67 3.92 6.89
N SER A 190 13.35 3.80 8.01
CA SER A 190 14.57 4.56 8.32
C SER A 190 15.63 4.41 7.22
N PHE A 191 16.50 5.41 7.08
CA PHE A 191 17.53 5.44 6.02
C PHE A 191 18.51 4.25 6.06
N ASP A 192 18.78 3.71 7.25
CA ASP A 192 19.64 2.53 7.43
C ASP A 192 18.90 1.20 7.26
N ALA A 193 17.60 1.25 6.95
CA ALA A 193 16.69 0.13 6.80
C ALA A 193 16.48 -0.73 8.05
N LYS A 194 16.85 -0.28 9.24
CA LYS A 194 16.76 -1.09 10.47
C LYS A 194 15.48 -0.87 11.26
N THR A 195 14.82 0.26 11.08
CA THR A 195 13.57 0.60 11.80
C THR A 195 12.44 0.88 10.83
N ALA A 196 11.36 0.12 10.96
CA ALA A 196 10.07 0.34 10.34
C ALA A 196 9.22 1.26 11.23
N LEU A 197 8.61 2.26 10.63
CA LEU A 197 7.73 3.23 11.29
C LEU A 197 6.34 3.10 10.70
N PHE A 198 5.33 3.08 11.54
CA PHE A 198 3.95 2.91 11.11
C PHE A 198 2.97 3.60 12.05
N ALA A 199 1.78 3.94 11.57
CA ALA A 199 0.70 4.42 12.42
C ALA A 199 -0.22 3.25 12.81
N PHE A 200 -0.62 3.21 14.07
CA PHE A 200 -1.56 2.22 14.59
C PHE A 200 -2.61 2.87 15.50
N ALA A 201 -3.86 2.45 15.34
CA ALA A 201 -4.97 2.80 16.22
C ALA A 201 -5.69 1.52 16.67
N GLU A 202 -6.03 1.44 17.95
CA GLU A 202 -6.91 0.37 18.45
C GLU A 202 -8.28 0.48 17.76
N VAL A 203 -8.85 -0.68 17.38
CA VAL A 203 -10.23 -0.76 16.89
C VAL A 203 -11.00 -1.60 17.89
N ARG A 204 -11.74 -0.91 18.77
CA ARG A 204 -12.46 -1.53 19.87
C ARG A 204 -13.69 -2.31 19.39
N HIS A 205 -14.01 -3.37 20.11
CA HIS A 205 -15.17 -4.22 19.82
C HIS A 205 -16.44 -3.67 20.48
N VAL A 206 -16.99 -2.60 19.90
CA VAL A 206 -18.19 -1.91 20.38
C VAL A 206 -19.33 -1.98 19.35
N PRO A 207 -20.61 -1.84 19.77
CA PRO A 207 -21.74 -1.82 18.84
C PRO A 207 -21.58 -0.72 17.78
N ARG A 208 -21.71 -1.09 16.51
CA ARG A 208 -21.58 -0.13 15.40
C ARG A 208 -22.85 0.70 15.25
N PRO A 209 -22.74 2.01 15.00
CA PRO A 209 -23.89 2.89 14.85
C PRO A 209 -24.78 2.54 13.64
N HIS A 210 -24.21 1.89 12.61
CA HIS A 210 -24.93 1.45 11.42
C HIS A 210 -25.02 -0.08 11.36
N GLY A 211 -26.21 -0.63 11.54
CA GLY A 211 -26.47 -2.05 11.36
C GLY A 211 -26.26 -2.47 9.90
N ARG A 212 -25.07 -2.98 9.55
CA ARG A 212 -24.65 -3.62 8.27
C ARG A 212 -24.90 -2.88 6.95
N VAL A 213 -25.79 -1.90 6.85
CA VAL A 213 -26.06 -1.12 5.64
C VAL A 213 -25.28 0.18 5.75
N SER A 214 -24.19 0.27 5.00
CA SER A 214 -23.30 1.42 4.96
C SER A 214 -23.85 2.49 4.02
N ASP A 215 -24.82 3.28 4.49
CA ASP A 215 -25.10 4.56 3.84
C ASP A 215 -24.07 5.58 4.33
N TRP A 216 -22.97 5.71 3.59
CA TRP A 216 -21.88 6.63 3.89
C TRP A 216 -22.30 8.11 3.87
N THR A 217 -23.49 8.42 3.34
CA THR A 217 -24.03 9.79 3.32
C THR A 217 -24.67 10.20 4.65
N LYS A 218 -24.81 9.27 5.60
CA LYS A 218 -25.43 9.49 6.91
C LYS A 218 -24.45 9.11 8.02
N LEU A 219 -23.47 9.97 8.28
CA LEU A 219 -22.71 9.87 9.52
C LEU A 219 -23.67 10.16 10.69
N PRO A 220 -23.66 9.33 11.76
CA PRO A 220 -24.45 9.63 12.93
C PRO A 220 -23.87 10.92 13.53
N PRO A 221 -24.71 11.89 13.94
CA PRO A 221 -24.21 13.08 14.62
C PRO A 221 -23.33 12.67 15.81
N ALA A 222 -22.23 13.39 16.05
CA ALA A 222 -21.26 13.02 17.10
C ALA A 222 -21.91 12.77 18.48
N HIS A 223 -22.98 13.51 18.82
CA HIS A 223 -23.74 13.35 20.07
C HIS A 223 -24.61 12.08 20.16
N GLU A 224 -24.85 11.38 19.04
CA GLU A 224 -25.57 10.10 18.99
C GLU A 224 -24.62 8.89 19.01
N VAL A 225 -23.32 9.14 19.06
CA VAL A 225 -22.27 8.12 19.04
C VAL A 225 -21.79 7.85 20.47
N ILE A 226 -21.64 6.57 20.82
CA ILE A 226 -21.07 6.16 22.11
C ILE A 226 -19.68 6.77 22.31
N ASP A 227 -19.31 7.03 23.56
CA ASP A 227 -18.07 7.76 23.90
C ASP A 227 -16.82 7.16 23.22
N GLU A 228 -16.69 5.83 23.16
CA GLU A 228 -15.51 5.19 22.56
C GLU A 228 -15.35 5.41 21.05
N LEU A 229 -16.43 5.77 20.36
CA LEU A 229 -16.45 6.08 18.93
C LEU A 229 -16.69 7.57 18.65
N ASN A 230 -16.91 8.37 19.69
CA ASN A 230 -17.18 9.79 19.56
C ASN A 230 -15.86 10.56 19.35
N TYR A 231 -15.78 11.34 18.28
CA TYR A 231 -14.60 12.14 18.00
C TYR A 231 -14.26 13.13 19.13
N ASP A 232 -15.25 13.70 19.81
CA ASP A 232 -14.99 14.68 20.87
C ASP A 232 -14.60 14.01 22.21
N SER A 233 -14.72 12.69 22.29
CA SER A 233 -14.38 11.95 23.50
C SER A 233 -12.86 11.85 23.68
N PRO A 234 -12.33 12.08 24.90
CA PRO A 234 -10.94 11.78 25.22
C PRO A 234 -10.67 10.26 25.31
N GLN A 235 -11.71 9.42 25.33
CA GLN A 235 -11.61 7.97 25.33
C GLN A 235 -11.49 7.36 23.93
N ARG A 236 -11.63 8.18 22.86
CA ARG A 236 -11.52 7.73 21.48
C ARG A 236 -10.16 7.09 21.21
N SER A 237 -10.15 6.14 20.28
CA SER A 237 -8.88 5.61 19.77
C SER A 237 -8.30 6.60 18.77
N CYS A 238 -7.00 6.88 18.89
CA CYS A 238 -6.25 7.74 17.98
C CYS A 238 -5.16 6.93 17.28
N PHE A 239 -4.77 7.35 16.09
CA PHE A 239 -3.57 6.84 15.46
C PHE A 239 -2.34 7.41 16.15
N HIS A 240 -1.44 6.53 16.54
CA HIS A 240 -0.13 6.91 17.06
C HIS A 240 0.96 6.31 16.18
N ILE A 241 2.12 6.97 16.15
CA ILE A 241 3.29 6.48 15.43
C ILE A 241 4.00 5.46 16.32
N PHE A 242 4.32 4.31 15.75
CA PHE A 242 5.10 3.24 16.35
C PHE A 242 6.37 3.01 15.52
N ALA A 243 7.40 2.50 16.19
CA ALA A 243 8.63 2.03 15.60
C ALA A 243 8.84 0.55 15.95
N ILE A 244 9.35 -0.25 15.01
CA ILE A 244 9.76 -1.63 15.22
C ILE A 244 11.03 -1.93 14.42
N GLY A 245 11.94 -2.74 14.97
CA GLY A 245 13.11 -3.22 14.25
C GLY A 245 12.73 -4.07 13.04
N SER A 246 13.53 -4.04 11.97
CA SER A 246 13.34 -4.88 10.78
C SER A 246 13.51 -6.38 11.06
N ASP A 247 14.21 -6.70 12.14
CA ASP A 247 14.29 -8.03 12.75
C ASP A 247 12.98 -8.44 13.45
N GLY A 248 12.14 -7.49 13.83
CA GLY A 248 10.91 -7.68 14.58
C GLY A 248 11.05 -7.37 16.08
N GLU A 249 12.21 -6.90 16.53
CA GLU A 249 12.45 -6.54 17.92
C GLU A 249 12.11 -5.06 18.21
N ASN A 250 12.20 -4.64 19.46
CA ASN A 250 12.14 -3.22 19.86
C ASN A 250 10.90 -2.43 19.38
N LEU A 251 9.73 -3.07 19.36
CA LEU A 251 8.46 -2.36 19.14
C LEU A 251 8.24 -1.36 20.27
N ARG A 252 8.01 -0.10 19.90
CA ARG A 252 7.71 0.99 20.83
C ARG A 252 6.76 2.00 20.19
N GLN A 253 5.91 2.59 21.04
CA GLN A 253 5.07 3.72 20.67
C GLN A 253 5.89 5.01 20.80
N LEU A 254 5.82 5.88 19.79
CA LEU A 254 6.53 7.17 19.76
C LEU A 254 5.63 8.32 20.16
N THR A 255 4.38 8.34 19.70
CA THR A 255 3.45 9.43 19.99
C THR A 255 2.32 8.98 20.91
N HIS A 256 1.83 9.92 21.70
CA HIS A 256 0.83 9.70 22.75
C HIS A 256 -0.11 10.91 22.78
N GLY A 257 -1.29 10.75 23.38
CA GLY A 257 -2.27 11.82 23.55
C GLY A 257 -3.62 11.50 22.92
N SER A 258 -4.40 12.54 22.65
CA SER A 258 -5.71 12.43 22.00
C SER A 258 -5.66 12.88 20.54
N GLU A 259 -4.47 13.05 19.99
CA GLU A 259 -4.24 13.50 18.62
C GLU A 259 -3.86 12.34 17.72
N ASP A 260 -4.22 12.48 16.46
CA ASP A 260 -3.95 11.50 15.43
C ASP A 260 -2.66 11.86 14.71
N ASP A 261 -1.78 10.87 14.64
CA ASP A 261 -0.45 10.98 14.04
C ASP A 261 -0.26 9.94 12.94
N PHE A 262 0.07 10.43 11.73
CA PHE A 262 0.15 9.64 10.50
C PHE A 262 1.40 9.98 9.69
N ASP A 263 1.67 9.15 8.67
CA ASP A 263 2.71 9.38 7.66
C ASP A 263 4.07 9.75 8.27
N PRO A 264 4.65 8.88 9.12
CA PRO A 264 5.98 9.10 9.63
C PRO A 264 6.96 9.25 8.46
N CYS A 265 7.81 10.26 8.48
CA CYS A 265 8.75 10.60 7.42
C CYS A 265 10.13 10.76 8.05
N PRO A 266 10.99 9.73 7.96
CA PRO A 266 12.35 9.80 8.46
C PRO A 266 13.12 10.99 7.91
N LEU A 267 13.74 11.74 8.81
CA LEU A 267 14.58 12.89 8.47
C LEU A 267 16.07 12.52 8.51
N PRO A 268 16.93 13.20 7.71
CA PRO A 268 18.37 12.89 7.68
C PRO A 268 19.11 13.14 9.00
N ASP A 269 18.55 13.97 9.89
CA ASP A 269 19.09 14.25 11.23
C ASP A 269 18.77 13.15 12.26
N GLY A 270 18.03 12.11 11.85
CA GLY A 270 17.56 11.03 12.73
C GLY A 270 16.23 11.33 13.42
N GLY A 271 15.64 12.51 13.20
CA GLY A 271 14.29 12.85 13.60
C GLY A 271 13.22 12.30 12.65
N LEU A 272 11.98 12.69 12.91
CA LEU A 272 10.81 12.30 12.12
C LEU A 272 9.95 13.55 11.84
N ALA A 273 9.59 13.78 10.58
CA ALA A 273 8.42 14.60 10.25
C ALA A 273 7.19 13.70 10.17
N PHE A 274 6.01 14.25 10.42
CA PHE A 274 4.76 13.49 10.36
C PHE A 274 3.57 14.43 10.27
N MET A 275 2.41 13.88 9.91
CA MET A 275 1.14 14.61 9.97
C MET A 275 0.51 14.45 11.35
N SER A 276 -0.03 15.54 11.90
CA SER A 276 -0.74 15.51 13.19
C SER A 276 -1.96 16.42 13.23
N THR A 277 -2.96 16.02 14.02
CA THR A 277 -4.11 16.87 14.37
C THR A 277 -3.83 17.83 15.54
N ARG A 278 -2.62 17.80 16.13
CA ARG A 278 -2.19 18.69 17.25
C ARG A 278 -2.33 20.18 16.99
N ARG A 279 -2.34 20.61 15.72
CA ARG A 279 -2.61 22.01 15.38
C ARG A 279 -4.04 22.41 15.73
N GLY A 280 -4.98 21.46 15.68
CA GLY A 280 -6.40 21.64 15.93
C GLY A 280 -7.16 22.32 14.78
N GLY A 281 -8.48 22.33 14.89
CA GLY A 281 -9.36 22.97 13.91
C GLY A 281 -9.79 22.04 12.78
N PHE A 282 -10.68 22.57 11.95
CA PHE A 282 -11.38 21.86 10.88
C PHE A 282 -11.32 22.70 9.61
N GLY A 283 -11.33 22.04 8.45
CA GLY A 283 -11.47 22.70 7.16
C GLY A 283 -12.81 23.42 7.04
N ARG A 284 -12.84 24.54 6.29
CA ARG A 284 -14.01 25.44 6.21
C ARG A 284 -15.27 24.79 5.63
N CYS A 285 -15.11 23.76 4.81
CA CYS A 285 -16.22 23.04 4.19
C CYS A 285 -16.61 21.75 4.92
N HIS A 286 -16.03 21.47 6.09
CA HIS A 286 -16.38 20.29 6.87
C HIS A 286 -17.74 20.49 7.53
N ASN A 287 -18.59 19.46 7.47
CA ASN A 287 -19.92 19.53 8.05
C ASN A 287 -19.85 19.38 9.57
N ILE A 288 -20.81 19.97 10.29
CA ILE A 288 -20.88 19.89 11.76
C ILE A 288 -21.03 18.45 12.26
N TRP A 289 -21.64 17.57 11.46
CA TRP A 289 -21.83 16.15 11.77
C TRP A 289 -20.66 15.25 11.31
N GLU A 290 -19.62 15.83 10.71
CA GLU A 290 -18.47 15.11 10.16
C GLU A 290 -17.18 15.74 10.70
N PRO A 291 -16.68 15.26 11.86
CA PRO A 291 -15.53 15.87 12.52
C PRO A 291 -14.24 15.48 11.79
N LEU A 292 -13.94 16.22 10.74
CA LEU A 292 -12.73 16.11 9.94
C LEU A 292 -11.66 17.09 10.44
N PRO A 293 -10.74 16.67 11.32
CA PRO A 293 -9.68 17.57 11.76
C PRO A 293 -8.75 17.95 10.61
N ALA A 294 -8.11 19.11 10.76
CA ALA A 294 -7.00 19.51 9.91
C ALA A 294 -5.71 18.78 10.35
N TYR A 295 -5.12 18.01 9.43
CA TYR A 295 -3.79 17.42 9.58
C TYR A 295 -2.74 18.40 9.07
N THR A 296 -1.74 18.70 9.89
CA THR A 296 -0.64 19.61 9.53
C THR A 296 0.71 18.99 9.89
N LEU A 297 1.78 19.49 9.27
CA LEU A 297 3.11 18.96 9.49
C LEU A 297 3.67 19.30 10.88
N HIS A 298 4.22 18.28 11.51
CA HIS A 298 4.97 18.34 12.76
C HIS A 298 6.29 17.58 12.61
N ARG A 299 7.21 17.79 13.54
CA ARG A 299 8.42 16.99 13.69
C ARG A 299 8.63 16.58 15.14
N MET A 300 9.43 15.53 15.34
CA MET A 300 9.90 15.09 16.64
C MET A 300 11.30 14.49 16.51
N ASP A 301 11.97 14.29 17.64
CA ASP A 301 13.21 13.54 17.69
C ASP A 301 12.96 12.06 17.42
N GLY A 302 14.01 11.31 17.06
CA GLY A 302 13.90 9.86 16.82
C GLY A 302 13.45 9.06 18.04
N SER A 303 13.53 9.63 19.25
CA SER A 303 12.99 9.03 20.47
C SER A 303 11.45 9.11 20.55
N GLY A 304 10.83 10.08 19.87
CA GLY A 304 9.42 10.45 20.05
C GLY A 304 9.22 11.73 20.87
N ASP A 305 10.31 12.31 21.40
CA ASP A 305 10.27 13.53 22.21
C ASP A 305 10.32 14.79 21.36
N ASN A 306 10.14 15.95 22.01
CA ASN A 306 10.29 17.28 21.42
C ASN A 306 9.44 17.48 20.16
N ILE A 307 8.15 17.15 20.26
CA ILE A 307 7.18 17.38 19.19
C ILE A 307 7.04 18.89 18.94
N GLU A 308 7.31 19.31 17.71
CA GLU A 308 7.23 20.69 17.23
C GLU A 308 6.30 20.79 16.02
N ARG A 309 5.53 21.86 15.95
CA ARG A 309 4.70 22.18 14.78
C ARG A 309 5.55 22.81 13.70
N LEU A 310 5.50 22.26 12.49
CA LEU A 310 6.17 22.83 11.31
C LEU A 310 5.25 23.74 10.50
N SER A 311 3.95 23.45 10.48
CA SER A 311 2.95 24.21 9.73
C SER A 311 1.75 24.58 10.59
N CYS A 312 1.29 25.82 10.46
CA CYS A 312 0.07 26.31 11.10
C CYS A 312 -1.10 26.47 10.12
N HIS A 313 -1.00 25.85 8.94
CA HIS A 313 -2.00 25.96 7.87
C HIS A 313 -3.42 25.60 8.34
N GLU A 314 -4.44 26.17 7.68
CA GLU A 314 -5.85 26.01 8.08
C GLU A 314 -6.53 24.76 7.50
N THR A 315 -5.89 24.09 6.53
CA THR A 315 -6.38 22.89 5.84
C THR A 315 -5.36 21.76 5.93
N ASN A 316 -5.73 20.61 5.37
CA ASN A 316 -4.92 19.40 5.39
C ASN A 316 -3.64 19.47 4.54
N GLU A 317 -2.59 18.91 5.11
CA GLU A 317 -1.30 18.61 4.50
C GLU A 317 -1.04 17.10 4.57
N TRP A 318 -0.55 16.50 3.48
CA TRP A 318 -0.47 15.06 3.30
C TRP A 318 0.87 14.57 2.77
N HIS A 319 1.22 13.34 3.14
CA HIS A 319 2.30 12.54 2.58
C HIS A 319 3.65 13.29 2.50
N PRO A 320 4.22 13.75 3.63
CA PRO A 320 5.55 14.36 3.65
C PRO A 320 6.62 13.40 3.13
N SER A 321 7.56 13.91 2.35
CA SER A 321 8.74 13.20 1.86
C SER A 321 9.97 14.12 1.85
N VAL A 322 11.15 13.54 2.05
CA VAL A 322 12.40 14.30 2.05
C VAL A 322 13.01 14.32 0.64
N LEU A 323 13.34 15.51 0.16
CA LEU A 323 14.05 15.73 -1.10
C LEU A 323 15.56 15.47 -0.93
N ASN A 324 16.25 15.31 -2.06
CA ASN A 324 17.70 15.10 -2.09
C ASN A 324 18.52 16.26 -1.49
N ASP A 325 17.93 17.44 -1.33
CA ASP A 325 18.53 18.62 -0.69
C ASP A 325 18.11 18.83 0.77
N GLY A 326 17.39 17.85 1.35
CA GLY A 326 16.97 17.86 2.75
C GLY A 326 15.67 18.64 3.03
N ARG A 327 15.06 19.27 2.03
CA ARG A 327 13.73 19.90 2.19
C ARG A 327 12.63 18.85 2.30
N ILE A 328 11.54 19.19 2.99
CA ILE A 328 10.32 18.39 3.02
C ILE A 328 9.38 18.86 1.92
N VAL A 329 8.96 17.93 1.05
CA VAL A 329 7.87 18.12 0.08
C VAL A 329 6.61 17.43 0.62
N TYR A 330 5.45 18.02 0.39
CA TYR A 330 4.16 17.50 0.83
C TYR A 330 3.05 17.98 -0.10
N THR A 331 1.90 17.31 -0.04
CA THR A 331 0.68 17.77 -0.72
C THR A 331 -0.15 18.61 0.23
N ARG A 332 -0.80 19.66 -0.27
CA ARG A 332 -1.66 20.52 0.55
C ARG A 332 -2.96 20.78 -0.16
N TRP A 333 -4.06 20.77 0.58
CA TRP A 333 -5.34 21.28 0.11
C TRP A 333 -5.34 22.81 0.24
N ASP A 334 -5.61 23.54 -0.83
CA ASP A 334 -5.84 24.99 -0.74
C ASP A 334 -7.23 25.37 -1.27
N TYR A 335 -7.80 26.45 -0.74
CA TYR A 335 -8.96 27.10 -1.33
C TYR A 335 -8.45 28.17 -2.30
N VAL A 336 -8.64 27.94 -3.60
CA VAL A 336 -8.21 28.86 -4.67
C VAL A 336 -9.39 29.65 -5.21
#